data_AF-A0A2E5XTV1-F1
#
_entry.id   AF-A0A2E5XTV1-F1
#
_cell.length_a   1.000
_cell.length_b   1.000
_cell.length_c   1.000
_cell.angle_alpha   90.00
_cell.angle_beta   90.00
_cell.angle_gamma   90.00
#
_symmetry.space_group_name_H-M   'P 1'
#
loop_
_entity.id
_entity.type
_entity.pdbx_description
1 polymer ?
#
loop_
_entity_poly.entity_id
_entity_poly.type
_entity_poly.pdbx_seq_one_letter_code
_entity_poly.pdbx_strand_id
1 'polypeptide(L)'
;MKKYIYLCLLSFLLAACNSPKSLYKKGIKLQEQNLHEQACLYFTQSLDKKPEFTEANQALKISGQRVVNNYLDEFFKSKNFQKVKEAVYLYRSALLFQKKVEKYKIPIEIPAHYTKDYNILINSYLEDIYTKALNLLSEEKFNEAEVLFKEVSLLKPSYRDVDDLQNVATFEPIYRSAVSFLEIEKFRAAYYEFNKIPDSYKDTKALQKIALEAGLLTIGLMSFENATNQKGGEASVSAHISDKMIKLNNPFIKLVDRTHTQTLINEQIMGLSGQTTDNTAVNAGELIGVKAILTGKLISFSKTKKPIKKEVKKAWIERKVKKYNPDTEKHYFENEYEKITYNEFYGSNEVNISFQYQLISTESGEILLTDIINLYKKDEVYFATSNYNYRNIVPGYWRWPNKKDSSDKINKSILEKNALKKLFRNNQNLKPVTQIADEIYNDIAKRITQDINTYNPEK
;
A
#
# COMPACT_ATOMS: atom_id res chain seq x y z
N MET A 1 50.45 36.30 6.16
CA MET A 1 50.60 34.85 6.46
C MET A 1 49.23 34.21 6.61
N LYS A 2 49.02 33.09 5.90
CA LYS A 2 47.94 32.07 5.98
C LYS A 2 46.52 32.55 5.59
N LYS A 3 45.95 32.13 4.44
CA LYS A 3 45.60 30.79 3.89
C LYS A 3 44.20 30.29 4.31
N TYR A 4 43.59 29.59 3.35
CA TYR A 4 42.35 28.77 3.35
C TYR A 4 41.12 29.51 2.81
N ILE A 5 40.90 29.58 1.48
CA ILE A 5 40.54 28.53 0.49
C ILE A 5 39.17 27.91 0.83
N TYR A 6 38.14 28.47 0.21
CA TYR A 6 36.83 27.85 0.03
C TYR A 6 36.97 26.73 -1.02
N LEU A 7 36.78 25.48 -0.57
CA LEU A 7 36.71 24.30 -1.41
C LEU A 7 35.30 24.24 -2.03
N CYS A 8 35.22 24.54 -3.32
CA CYS A 8 34.03 24.40 -4.13
C CYS A 8 33.77 22.90 -4.40
N LEU A 9 32.80 22.32 -3.69
CA LEU A 9 32.31 20.97 -3.94
C LEU A 9 31.21 21.05 -5.01
N LEU A 10 31.63 21.24 -6.27
CA LEU A 10 30.74 21.13 -7.43
C LEU A 10 30.67 19.66 -7.84
N SER A 11 29.61 19.02 -7.40
CA SER A 11 29.20 17.66 -7.71
C SER A 11 29.15 17.42 -9.22
N PHE A 12 29.84 16.38 -9.65
CA PHE A 12 29.71 15.72 -10.96
C PHE A 12 28.25 15.34 -11.21
N LEU A 13 27.58 16.10 -12.08
CA LEU A 13 26.44 15.65 -12.87
C LEU A 13 26.76 15.92 -14.35
N LEU A 14 27.80 15.24 -14.85
CA LEU A 14 27.93 15.03 -16.30
C LEU A 14 26.87 13.99 -16.68
N ALA A 15 25.64 14.46 -16.90
CA ALA A 15 24.77 13.78 -17.86
C ALA A 15 25.56 13.75 -19.16
N ALA A 16 26.12 12.60 -19.51
CA ALA A 16 26.87 12.43 -20.74
C ALA A 16 25.90 12.65 -21.90
N CYS A 17 25.77 13.90 -22.35
CA CYS A 17 25.19 14.27 -23.62
C CYS A 17 26.05 13.65 -24.72
N ASN A 18 25.85 12.35 -24.96
CA ASN A 18 26.47 11.67 -26.09
C ASN A 18 25.94 12.35 -27.36
N SER A 19 26.78 13.15 -28.00
CA SER A 19 26.43 13.78 -29.29
C SER A 19 26.15 12.70 -30.34
N PRO A 20 25.35 12.99 -31.39
CA PRO A 20 25.11 12.05 -32.49
C PRO A 20 26.43 11.46 -33.04
N LYS A 21 27.44 12.32 -33.26
CA LYS A 21 28.76 11.91 -33.75
C LYS A 21 29.51 10.97 -32.78
N SER A 22 29.34 11.15 -31.47
CA SER A 22 29.92 10.25 -30.46
C SER A 22 29.27 8.87 -30.49
N LEU A 23 27.94 8.81 -30.60
CA LEU A 23 27.18 7.57 -30.73
C LEU A 23 27.55 6.81 -32.00
N TYR A 24 27.59 7.51 -33.14
CA TYR A 24 28.07 6.96 -34.40
C TYR A 24 29.47 6.33 -34.27
N LYS A 25 30.45 7.04 -33.68
CA LYS A 25 31.81 6.50 -33.47
C LYS A 25 31.81 5.25 -32.60
N LYS A 26 30.97 5.17 -31.57
CA LYS A 26 30.81 3.96 -30.74
C LYS A 26 30.25 2.80 -31.55
N GLY A 27 29.25 3.06 -32.39
CA GLY A 27 28.69 2.07 -33.31
C GLY A 27 29.72 1.54 -34.29
N ILE A 28 30.55 2.41 -34.89
CA ILE A 28 31.63 2.00 -35.80
C ILE A 28 32.64 1.06 -35.12
N LYS A 29 33.08 1.35 -33.90
CA LYS A 29 33.98 0.46 -33.15
C LYS A 29 33.39 -0.95 -32.95
N LEU A 30 32.09 -1.03 -32.67
CA LEU A 30 31.41 -2.32 -32.52
C LEU A 30 31.24 -3.03 -33.86
N GLN A 31 30.94 -2.28 -34.92
CA GLN A 31 30.89 -2.82 -36.28
C GLN A 31 32.24 -3.40 -36.72
N GLU A 32 33.36 -2.73 -36.43
CA GLU A 32 34.73 -3.23 -36.69
C GLU A 32 35.05 -4.52 -35.92
N GLN A 33 34.39 -4.73 -34.78
CA GLN A 33 34.48 -5.96 -33.97
C GLN A 33 33.46 -7.04 -34.39
N ASN A 34 32.77 -6.88 -35.53
CA ASN A 34 31.66 -7.72 -35.99
C ASN A 34 30.44 -7.79 -35.05
N LEU A 35 30.32 -6.88 -34.09
CA LEU A 35 29.19 -6.77 -33.16
C LEU A 35 28.06 -5.93 -33.77
N HIS A 36 27.54 -6.37 -34.91
CA HIS A 36 26.62 -5.59 -35.74
C HIS A 36 25.29 -5.25 -35.08
N GLU A 37 24.72 -6.14 -34.26
CA GLU A 37 23.45 -5.87 -33.58
C GLU A 37 23.60 -4.73 -32.56
N GLN A 38 24.68 -4.75 -31.79
CA GLN A 38 25.01 -3.70 -30.83
C GLN A 38 25.36 -2.39 -31.55
N ALA A 39 26.07 -2.46 -32.67
CA ALA A 39 26.36 -1.31 -33.51
C ALA A 39 25.08 -0.63 -34.00
N CYS A 40 24.07 -1.40 -34.43
CA CYS A 40 22.77 -0.87 -34.87
C CYS A 40 22.05 -0.09 -33.75
N LEU A 41 22.17 -0.50 -32.49
CA LEU A 41 21.60 0.26 -31.36
C LEU A 41 22.22 1.66 -31.25
N TYR A 42 23.53 1.79 -31.41
CA TYR A 42 24.19 3.10 -31.37
C TYR A 42 23.88 3.96 -32.60
N PHE A 43 23.76 3.36 -33.79
CA PHE A 43 23.38 4.09 -34.99
C PHE A 43 21.94 4.60 -34.92
N THR A 44 21.00 3.78 -34.44
CA THR A 44 19.61 4.20 -34.24
C THR A 44 19.50 5.34 -33.22
N GLN A 45 20.17 5.24 -32.06
CA GLN A 45 20.25 6.35 -31.09
C GLN A 45 20.87 7.63 -31.67
N SER A 46 21.83 7.49 -32.59
CA SER A 46 22.43 8.61 -33.30
C SER A 46 21.42 9.29 -34.23
N LEU A 47 20.64 8.49 -34.97
CA LEU A 47 19.60 8.97 -35.88
C LEU A 47 18.40 9.57 -35.14
N ASP A 48 18.03 9.04 -33.97
CA ASP A 48 17.00 9.61 -33.12
C ASP A 48 17.33 11.07 -32.71
N LYS A 49 18.62 11.37 -32.53
CA LYS A 49 19.09 12.72 -32.20
C LYS A 49 19.33 13.61 -33.42
N LYS A 50 19.72 13.01 -34.55
CA LYS A 50 19.94 13.72 -35.81
C LYS A 50 19.45 12.84 -36.97
N PRO A 51 18.17 12.97 -37.39
CA PRO A 51 17.58 12.12 -38.42
C PRO A 51 18.30 12.21 -39.78
N GLU A 52 18.84 13.39 -40.12
CA GLU A 52 19.57 13.64 -41.37
C GLU A 52 21.06 13.23 -41.32
N PHE A 53 21.47 12.42 -40.34
CA PHE A 53 22.87 12.00 -40.22
C PHE A 53 23.18 10.86 -41.20
N THR A 54 23.64 11.23 -42.41
CA THR A 54 23.84 10.33 -43.54
C THR A 54 24.83 9.20 -43.25
N GLU A 55 25.94 9.46 -42.55
CA GLU A 55 26.93 8.44 -42.22
C GLU A 55 26.38 7.38 -41.26
N ALA A 56 25.61 7.81 -40.25
CA ALA A 56 24.93 6.89 -39.34
C ALA A 56 23.83 6.08 -40.04
N ASN A 57 23.14 6.68 -41.00
CA ASN A 57 22.16 6.00 -41.84
C ASN A 57 22.81 4.89 -42.69
N GLN A 58 23.90 5.20 -43.39
CA GLN A 58 24.63 4.23 -44.20
C GLN A 58 25.23 3.10 -43.35
N ALA A 59 25.80 3.42 -42.19
CA ALA A 59 26.35 2.41 -41.28
C ALA A 59 25.27 1.50 -40.69
N LEU A 60 24.08 2.06 -40.38
CA LEU A 60 22.92 1.28 -39.97
C LEU A 60 22.43 0.37 -41.09
N LYS A 61 22.43 0.82 -42.35
CA LYS A 61 22.07 -0.05 -43.49
C LYS A 61 23.02 -1.25 -43.60
N ILE A 62 24.33 -1.02 -43.55
CA ILE A 62 25.35 -2.08 -43.68
C ILE A 62 25.26 -3.08 -42.52
N SER A 63 25.30 -2.57 -41.28
CA SER A 63 25.24 -3.42 -40.10
C SER A 63 23.87 -4.10 -39.96
N GLY A 64 22.79 -3.40 -40.32
CA GLY A 64 21.45 -3.94 -40.29
C GLY A 64 21.24 -5.08 -41.29
N GLN A 65 21.77 -4.95 -42.51
CA GLN A 65 21.73 -6.02 -43.50
C GLN A 65 22.55 -7.22 -43.02
N ARG A 66 23.71 -6.99 -42.39
CA ARG A 66 24.52 -8.07 -41.82
C ARG A 66 23.77 -8.82 -40.72
N VAL A 67 23.09 -8.12 -39.81
CA VAL A 67 22.28 -8.75 -38.75
C VAL A 67 21.18 -9.63 -39.35
N VAL A 68 20.43 -9.11 -40.34
CA VAL A 68 19.41 -9.91 -41.03
C VAL A 68 20.01 -11.11 -41.72
N ASN A 69 21.12 -10.96 -42.45
CA ASN A 69 21.80 -12.07 -43.10
C ASN A 69 22.24 -13.14 -42.09
N ASN A 70 22.77 -12.74 -40.92
CA ASN A 70 23.14 -13.69 -39.87
C ASN A 70 21.94 -14.52 -39.39
N TYR A 71 20.77 -13.90 -39.20
CA TYR A 71 19.54 -14.64 -38.86
C TYR A 71 19.10 -15.58 -39.99
N LEU A 72 19.24 -15.17 -41.25
CA LEU A 72 18.87 -15.97 -42.42
C LEU A 72 19.81 -17.17 -42.63
N ASP A 73 21.11 -16.98 -42.37
CA ASP A 73 22.12 -18.04 -42.41
C ASP A 73 21.83 -19.10 -41.35
N GLU A 74 21.54 -18.67 -40.11
CA GLU A 74 21.13 -19.58 -39.04
C GLU A 74 19.77 -20.23 -39.34
N PHE A 75 18.81 -19.50 -39.90
CA PHE A 75 17.53 -20.06 -40.36
C PHE A 75 17.75 -21.21 -41.34
N PHE A 76 18.62 -21.02 -42.33
CA PHE A 76 18.93 -22.05 -43.32
C PHE A 76 19.56 -23.29 -42.68
N LYS A 77 20.51 -23.09 -41.75
CA LYS A 77 21.12 -24.19 -40.98
C LYS A 77 20.06 -24.94 -40.16
N SER A 78 19.26 -24.25 -39.35
CA SER A 78 18.22 -24.88 -38.52
C SER A 78 17.17 -25.61 -39.36
N LYS A 79 16.77 -25.05 -40.51
CA LYS A 79 15.90 -25.72 -41.49
C LYS A 79 16.53 -27.05 -41.96
N ASN A 80 17.79 -27.05 -42.37
CA ASN A 80 18.47 -28.26 -42.88
C ASN A 80 18.68 -29.33 -41.80
N PHE A 81 18.87 -28.90 -40.54
CA PHE A 81 18.93 -29.81 -39.39
C PHE A 81 17.54 -30.20 -38.83
N GLN A 82 16.46 -29.88 -39.54
CA GLN A 82 15.07 -30.20 -39.14
C GLN A 82 14.66 -29.62 -37.78
N LYS A 83 15.34 -28.55 -37.32
CA LYS A 83 14.99 -27.80 -36.10
C LYS A 83 13.93 -26.76 -36.44
N VAL A 84 12.71 -27.23 -36.72
CA VAL A 84 11.62 -26.42 -37.30
C VAL A 84 11.29 -25.20 -36.44
N LYS A 85 11.09 -25.37 -35.12
CA LYS A 85 10.81 -24.26 -34.19
C LYS A 85 11.90 -23.19 -34.28
N GLU A 86 13.15 -23.59 -34.13
CA GLU A 86 14.29 -22.66 -34.15
C GLU A 86 14.34 -21.87 -35.46
N ALA A 87 14.18 -22.54 -36.61
CA ALA A 87 14.11 -21.88 -37.91
C ALA A 87 12.96 -20.85 -37.96
N VAL A 88 11.73 -21.21 -37.58
CA VAL A 88 10.59 -20.29 -37.56
C VAL A 88 10.91 -19.01 -36.76
N TYR A 89 11.52 -19.14 -35.59
CA TYR A 89 11.85 -17.99 -34.75
C TYR A 89 13.04 -17.17 -35.26
N LEU A 90 14.04 -17.78 -35.90
CA LEU A 90 15.14 -17.07 -36.53
C LEU A 90 14.66 -16.18 -37.68
N TYR A 91 13.80 -16.69 -38.56
CA TYR A 91 13.21 -15.88 -39.63
C TYR A 91 12.29 -14.78 -39.09
N ARG A 92 11.49 -15.08 -38.06
CA ARG A 92 10.68 -14.06 -37.36
C ARG A 92 11.56 -12.96 -36.76
N SER A 93 12.72 -13.31 -36.22
CA SER A 93 13.68 -12.33 -35.68
C SER A 93 14.26 -11.45 -36.77
N ALA A 94 14.59 -12.02 -37.93
CA ALA A 94 15.00 -11.26 -39.12
C ALA A 94 13.91 -10.25 -39.55
N LEU A 95 12.65 -10.67 -39.63
CA LEU A 95 11.52 -9.80 -39.96
C LEU A 95 11.29 -8.69 -38.93
N LEU A 96 11.35 -9.00 -37.64
CA LEU A 96 11.19 -8.01 -36.58
C LEU A 96 12.32 -6.97 -36.61
N PHE A 97 13.55 -7.42 -36.86
CA PHE A 97 14.70 -6.53 -37.00
C PHE A 97 14.59 -5.65 -38.25
N GLN A 98 14.21 -6.23 -39.40
CA GLN A 98 13.93 -5.48 -40.64
C GLN A 98 12.91 -4.36 -40.37
N LYS A 99 11.75 -4.69 -39.79
CA LYS A 99 10.71 -3.71 -39.42
C LYS A 99 11.20 -2.63 -38.46
N LYS A 100 12.12 -2.97 -37.54
CA LYS A 100 12.72 -2.01 -36.61
C LYS A 100 13.60 -0.99 -37.34
N VAL A 101 14.36 -1.43 -38.35
CA VAL A 101 15.24 -0.57 -39.16
C VAL A 101 14.45 0.23 -40.21
N GLU A 102 13.39 -0.34 -40.78
CA GLU A 102 12.50 0.33 -41.74
C GLU A 102 11.88 1.63 -41.20
N LYS A 103 11.73 1.76 -39.87
CA LYS A 103 11.30 3.02 -39.22
C LYS A 103 12.18 4.23 -39.58
N TYR A 104 13.45 3.98 -39.90
CA TYR A 104 14.42 5.00 -40.33
C TYR A 104 14.46 5.18 -41.85
N LYS A 105 13.47 4.61 -42.58
CA LYS A 105 13.38 4.61 -44.06
C LYS A 105 14.58 3.94 -44.73
N ILE A 106 15.22 3.00 -44.04
CA ILE A 106 16.35 2.24 -44.56
C ILE A 106 15.83 0.89 -45.04
N PRO A 107 15.96 0.56 -46.33
CA PRO A 107 15.57 -0.74 -46.83
C PRO A 107 16.59 -1.79 -46.40
N ILE A 108 16.11 -2.85 -45.77
CA ILE A 108 16.85 -4.09 -45.51
C ILE A 108 16.18 -5.18 -46.33
N GLU A 109 16.94 -5.91 -47.12
CA GLU A 109 16.41 -6.88 -48.07
C GLU A 109 16.40 -8.29 -47.45
N ILE A 110 15.28 -8.99 -47.61
CA ILE A 110 15.16 -10.42 -47.33
C ILE A 110 14.88 -11.11 -48.68
N PRO A 111 15.79 -11.96 -49.18
CA PRO A 111 15.56 -12.66 -50.45
C PRO A 111 14.28 -13.51 -50.42
N ALA A 112 13.51 -13.47 -51.52
CA ALA A 112 12.17 -14.08 -51.59
C ALA A 112 12.14 -15.60 -51.30
N HIS A 113 13.23 -16.33 -51.58
CA HIS A 113 13.30 -17.77 -51.31
C HIS A 113 13.23 -18.07 -49.80
N TYR A 114 13.82 -17.23 -48.94
CA TYR A 114 13.71 -17.37 -47.48
C TYR A 114 12.26 -17.21 -47.01
N THR A 115 11.52 -16.26 -47.58
CA THR A 115 10.10 -16.07 -47.27
C THR A 115 9.26 -17.27 -47.69
N LYS A 116 9.52 -17.83 -48.88
CA LYS A 116 8.85 -19.03 -49.36
C LYS A 116 9.12 -20.22 -48.43
N ASP A 117 10.37 -20.43 -48.05
CA ASP A 117 10.78 -21.49 -47.13
C ASP A 117 10.15 -21.34 -45.75
N TYR A 118 10.15 -20.12 -45.21
CA TYR A 118 9.50 -19.80 -43.95
C TYR A 118 8.01 -20.13 -43.98
N ASN A 119 7.30 -19.72 -45.04
CA ASN A 119 5.85 -19.95 -45.17
C ASN A 119 5.49 -21.44 -45.17
N ILE A 120 6.36 -22.30 -45.73
CA ILE A 120 6.18 -23.76 -45.67
C ILE A 120 6.39 -24.27 -44.25
N LEU A 121 7.49 -23.87 -43.61
CA LEU A 121 7.84 -24.31 -42.26
C LEU A 121 6.83 -23.85 -41.21
N ILE A 122 6.38 -22.58 -41.26
CA ILE A 122 5.43 -22.04 -40.29
C ILE A 122 4.08 -22.74 -40.39
N ASN A 123 3.60 -23.05 -41.60
CA ASN A 123 2.34 -23.77 -41.76
C ASN A 123 2.40 -25.17 -41.14
N SER A 124 3.48 -25.92 -41.39
CA SER A 124 3.69 -27.24 -40.79
C SER A 124 3.88 -27.16 -39.27
N TYR A 125 4.61 -26.16 -38.78
CA TYR A 125 4.86 -25.97 -37.36
C TYR A 125 3.58 -25.62 -36.60
N LEU A 126 2.77 -24.70 -37.14
CA LEU A 126 1.49 -24.31 -36.57
C LEU A 126 0.54 -25.50 -36.47
N GLU A 127 0.45 -26.34 -37.50
CA GLU A 127 -0.39 -27.56 -37.46
C GLU A 127 0.07 -28.52 -36.34
N ASP A 128 1.37 -28.74 -36.22
CA ASP A 128 1.96 -29.63 -35.21
C ASP A 128 1.69 -29.14 -33.79
N ILE A 129 2.00 -27.88 -33.48
CA ILE A 129 1.77 -27.34 -32.13
C ILE A 129 0.28 -27.18 -31.82
N TYR A 130 -0.55 -26.87 -32.81
CA TYR A 130 -2.01 -26.80 -32.66
C TYR A 130 -2.59 -28.18 -32.32
N THR A 131 -2.20 -29.21 -33.06
CA THR A 131 -2.64 -30.60 -32.80
C THR A 131 -2.16 -31.10 -31.44
N LYS A 132 -0.91 -30.78 -31.06
CA LYS A 132 -0.39 -31.08 -29.72
C LYS A 132 -1.18 -30.38 -28.62
N ALA A 133 -1.52 -29.10 -28.82
CA ALA A 133 -2.32 -28.34 -27.87
C ALA A 133 -3.73 -28.95 -27.70
N LEU A 134 -4.37 -29.38 -28.78
CA LEU A 134 -5.65 -30.08 -28.73
C LEU A 134 -5.57 -31.40 -27.96
N ASN A 135 -4.52 -32.20 -28.19
CA ASN A 135 -4.31 -33.45 -27.45
C ASN A 135 -4.12 -33.17 -25.95
N LEU A 136 -3.28 -32.21 -25.59
CA LEU A 136 -3.08 -31.79 -24.20
C LEU A 136 -4.38 -31.28 -23.56
N LEU A 137 -5.20 -30.55 -24.31
CA LEU A 137 -6.50 -30.09 -23.83
C LEU A 137 -7.45 -31.27 -23.57
N SER A 138 -7.47 -32.27 -24.45
CA SER A 138 -8.27 -33.49 -24.27
C SER A 138 -7.80 -34.37 -23.10
N GLU A 139 -6.51 -34.30 -22.77
CA GLU A 139 -5.91 -34.93 -21.59
C GLU A 139 -6.05 -34.07 -20.32
N GLU A 140 -6.77 -32.95 -20.39
CA GLU A 140 -6.97 -31.98 -19.29
C GLU A 140 -5.66 -31.34 -18.77
N LYS A 141 -4.59 -31.38 -19.56
CA LYS A 141 -3.32 -30.68 -19.27
C LYS A 141 -3.40 -29.21 -19.68
N PHE A 142 -4.30 -28.48 -19.04
CA PHE A 142 -4.68 -27.11 -19.37
C PHE A 142 -3.50 -26.13 -19.47
N ASN A 143 -2.58 -26.15 -18.49
CA ASN A 143 -1.43 -25.26 -18.47
C ASN A 143 -0.48 -25.49 -19.65
N GLU A 144 -0.24 -26.75 -20.02
CA GLU A 144 0.64 -27.10 -21.14
C GLU A 144 -0.01 -26.72 -22.47
N ALA A 145 -1.33 -26.99 -22.62
CA ALA A 145 -2.10 -26.58 -23.78
C ALA A 145 -2.12 -25.04 -23.95
N GLU A 146 -2.31 -24.30 -22.86
CA GLU A 146 -2.36 -22.83 -22.88
C GLU A 146 -1.05 -22.23 -23.43
N VAL A 147 0.11 -22.78 -23.04
CA VAL A 147 1.42 -22.32 -23.54
C VAL A 147 1.51 -22.49 -25.06
N LEU A 148 1.05 -23.63 -25.59
CA LEU A 148 1.08 -23.89 -27.03
C LEU A 148 0.07 -23.01 -27.79
N PHE A 149 -1.14 -22.82 -27.28
CA PHE A 149 -2.12 -21.93 -27.91
C PHE A 149 -1.65 -20.48 -27.94
N LYS A 150 -1.04 -19.99 -26.84
CA LYS A 150 -0.38 -18.66 -26.82
C LYS A 150 0.71 -18.55 -27.88
N GLU A 151 1.50 -19.60 -28.08
CA GLU A 151 2.51 -19.64 -29.12
C GLU A 151 1.88 -19.59 -30.53
N VAL A 152 0.78 -20.31 -30.77
CA VAL A 152 0.04 -20.24 -32.03
C VAL A 152 -0.48 -18.82 -32.29
N SER A 153 -1.17 -18.21 -31.33
CA SER A 153 -1.70 -16.83 -31.46
C SER A 153 -0.60 -15.79 -31.67
N LEU A 154 0.58 -15.99 -31.06
CA LEU A 154 1.76 -15.14 -31.27
C LEU A 154 2.29 -15.22 -32.70
N LEU A 155 2.30 -16.42 -33.28
CA LEU A 155 2.83 -16.69 -34.61
C LEU A 155 1.84 -16.33 -35.72
N LYS A 156 0.55 -16.58 -35.49
CA LYS A 156 -0.53 -16.25 -36.41
C LYS A 156 -1.80 -15.90 -35.63
N PRO A 157 -2.07 -14.60 -35.43
CA PRO A 157 -3.33 -14.14 -34.84
C PRO A 157 -4.53 -14.66 -35.64
N SER A 158 -5.61 -15.03 -34.94
CA SER A 158 -6.83 -15.59 -35.56
C SER A 158 -6.60 -16.87 -36.37
N TYR A 159 -5.63 -17.70 -35.94
CA TYR A 159 -5.46 -19.04 -36.51
C TYR A 159 -6.59 -19.95 -36.02
N ARG A 160 -7.53 -20.26 -36.91
CA ARG A 160 -8.69 -21.13 -36.60
C ARG A 160 -9.45 -20.60 -35.37
N ASP A 161 -9.73 -21.49 -34.43
CA ASP A 161 -10.44 -21.33 -33.16
C ASP A 161 -9.50 -21.25 -31.94
N VAL A 162 -8.21 -20.95 -32.16
CA VAL A 162 -7.21 -20.91 -31.08
C VAL A 162 -7.57 -19.91 -29.98
N ASP A 163 -8.18 -18.78 -30.31
CA ASP A 163 -8.58 -17.79 -29.30
C ASP A 163 -9.61 -18.38 -28.32
N ASP A 164 -10.57 -19.17 -28.82
CA ASP A 164 -11.57 -19.86 -28.01
C ASP A 164 -10.96 -21.01 -27.22
N LEU A 165 -10.12 -21.84 -27.86
CA LEU A 165 -9.43 -22.95 -27.21
C LEU A 165 -8.45 -22.48 -26.12
N GLN A 166 -7.79 -21.35 -26.34
CA GLN A 166 -6.96 -20.71 -25.34
C GLN A 166 -7.80 -20.27 -24.14
N ASN A 167 -8.96 -19.65 -24.37
CA ASN A 167 -9.88 -19.29 -23.29
C ASN A 167 -10.31 -20.53 -22.49
N VAL A 168 -10.60 -21.65 -23.15
CA VAL A 168 -10.91 -22.91 -22.46
C VAL A 168 -9.70 -23.37 -21.62
N ALA A 169 -8.50 -23.40 -22.20
CA ALA A 169 -7.30 -23.81 -21.47
C ALA A 169 -6.99 -22.92 -20.25
N THR A 170 -7.26 -21.62 -20.34
CA THR A 170 -7.02 -20.66 -19.24
C THR A 170 -8.12 -20.73 -18.18
N PHE A 171 -9.39 -20.76 -18.58
CA PHE A 171 -10.52 -20.52 -17.67
C PHE A 171 -11.16 -21.79 -17.11
N GLU A 172 -11.15 -22.91 -17.85
CA GLU A 172 -11.72 -24.18 -17.41
C GLU A 172 -11.17 -24.67 -16.06
N PRO A 173 -9.84 -24.72 -15.82
CA PRO A 173 -9.32 -25.20 -14.53
C PRO A 173 -9.75 -24.31 -13.36
N ILE A 174 -9.84 -22.99 -13.56
CA ILE A 174 -10.29 -22.04 -12.53
C ILE A 174 -11.79 -22.22 -12.28
N TYR A 175 -12.59 -22.35 -13.35
CA TYR A 175 -14.02 -22.60 -13.26
C TYR A 175 -14.32 -23.88 -12.48
N ARG A 176 -13.65 -24.99 -12.81
CA ARG A 176 -13.80 -26.27 -12.10
C ARG A 176 -13.41 -26.17 -10.62
N SER A 177 -12.32 -25.45 -10.33
CA SER A 177 -11.90 -25.16 -8.95
C SER A 177 -12.97 -24.37 -8.18
N ALA A 178 -13.53 -23.32 -8.79
CA ALA A 178 -14.60 -22.53 -8.21
C ALA A 178 -15.89 -23.34 -7.94
N VAL A 179 -16.26 -24.21 -8.88
CA VAL A 179 -17.38 -25.15 -8.72
C VAL A 179 -17.10 -26.15 -7.60
N SER A 180 -15.90 -26.72 -7.53
CA SER A 180 -15.51 -27.60 -6.43
C SER A 180 -15.60 -26.91 -5.07
N PHE A 181 -15.20 -25.64 -4.97
CA PHE A 181 -15.40 -24.85 -3.75
C PHE A 181 -16.87 -24.65 -3.39
N LEU A 182 -17.77 -24.47 -4.36
CA LEU A 182 -19.21 -24.42 -4.11
C LEU A 182 -19.75 -25.75 -3.56
N GLU A 183 -19.30 -26.88 -4.12
CA GLU A 183 -19.75 -28.22 -3.71
C GLU A 183 -19.36 -28.56 -2.26
N ILE A 184 -18.24 -28.01 -1.78
CA ILE A 184 -17.79 -28.16 -0.38
C ILE A 184 -18.15 -26.96 0.51
N GLU A 185 -19.14 -26.16 0.09
CA GLU A 185 -19.70 -25.02 0.83
C GLU A 185 -18.71 -23.90 1.19
N LYS A 186 -17.58 -23.83 0.48
CA LYS A 186 -16.61 -22.72 0.58
C LYS A 186 -17.00 -21.57 -0.35
N PHE A 187 -18.14 -20.97 -0.06
CA PHE A 187 -18.79 -19.95 -0.90
C PHE A 187 -17.93 -18.70 -1.16
N ARG A 188 -17.19 -18.20 -0.17
CA ARG A 188 -16.28 -17.06 -0.32
C ARG A 188 -15.09 -17.40 -1.19
N ALA A 189 -14.48 -18.58 -0.99
CA ALA A 189 -13.41 -19.05 -1.87
C ALA A 189 -13.90 -19.19 -3.32
N ALA A 190 -15.05 -19.83 -3.54
CA ALA A 190 -15.66 -19.97 -4.85
C ALA A 190 -15.89 -18.62 -5.55
N TYR A 191 -16.48 -17.66 -4.86
CA TYR A 191 -16.69 -16.30 -5.38
C TYR A 191 -15.39 -15.65 -5.84
N TYR A 192 -14.31 -15.77 -5.07
CA TYR A 192 -13.01 -15.21 -5.44
C TYR A 192 -12.35 -15.94 -6.61
N GLU A 193 -12.55 -17.25 -6.77
CA GLU A 193 -12.11 -17.97 -7.97
C GLU A 193 -12.90 -17.53 -9.21
N PHE A 194 -14.23 -17.42 -9.12
CA PHE A 194 -15.05 -16.91 -10.23
C PHE A 194 -14.66 -15.48 -10.65
N ASN A 195 -14.22 -14.62 -9.72
CA ASN A 195 -13.72 -13.28 -10.05
C ASN A 195 -12.47 -13.26 -10.94
N LYS A 196 -11.75 -14.38 -11.07
CA LYS A 196 -10.53 -14.46 -11.90
C LYS A 196 -10.83 -14.75 -13.36
N ILE A 197 -12.07 -15.11 -13.70
CA ILE A 197 -12.47 -15.46 -15.06
C ILE A 197 -13.62 -14.54 -15.53
N PRO A 198 -13.82 -14.38 -16.86
CA PRO A 198 -14.86 -13.51 -17.37
C PRO A 198 -16.28 -14.00 -17.03
N ASP A 199 -17.18 -13.08 -16.69
CA ASP A 199 -18.61 -13.34 -16.46
C ASP A 199 -19.29 -14.12 -17.59
N SER A 200 -18.83 -13.93 -18.82
CA SER A 200 -19.36 -14.57 -20.03
C SER A 200 -18.93 -16.04 -20.19
N TYR A 201 -17.98 -16.51 -19.38
CA TYR A 201 -17.49 -17.87 -19.47
C TYR A 201 -18.45 -18.83 -18.76
N LYS A 202 -19.20 -19.63 -19.53
CA LYS A 202 -20.21 -20.57 -18.99
C LYS A 202 -21.18 -19.86 -18.03
N ASP A 203 -21.50 -20.51 -16.91
CA ASP A 203 -22.43 -20.02 -15.88
C ASP A 203 -21.75 -19.18 -14.79
N THR A 204 -20.51 -18.71 -15.02
CA THR A 204 -19.67 -17.98 -14.05
C THR A 204 -20.45 -16.91 -13.31
N LYS A 205 -21.13 -16.01 -14.03
CA LYS A 205 -21.88 -14.91 -13.43
C LYS A 205 -22.99 -15.38 -12.48
N ALA A 206 -23.72 -16.43 -12.86
CA ALA A 206 -24.81 -16.96 -12.05
C ALA A 206 -24.27 -17.66 -10.80
N LEU A 207 -23.26 -18.52 -10.96
CA LEU A 207 -22.63 -19.25 -9.85
C LEU A 207 -21.89 -18.33 -8.89
N GLN A 208 -21.23 -17.28 -9.39
CA GLN A 208 -20.61 -16.25 -8.57
C GLN A 208 -21.65 -15.54 -7.69
N LYS A 209 -22.82 -15.20 -8.24
CA LYS A 209 -23.90 -14.59 -7.47
C LYS A 209 -24.41 -15.53 -6.37
N ILE A 210 -24.60 -16.81 -6.69
CA ILE A 210 -24.99 -17.83 -5.71
C ILE A 210 -23.94 -17.93 -4.59
N ALA A 211 -22.65 -17.97 -4.96
CA ALA A 211 -21.52 -17.99 -4.02
C ALA A 211 -21.55 -16.76 -3.09
N LEU A 212 -21.83 -15.57 -3.64
CA LEU A 212 -21.93 -14.35 -2.86
C LEU A 212 -23.09 -14.40 -1.86
N GLU A 213 -24.28 -14.80 -2.31
CA GLU A 213 -25.49 -14.85 -1.46
C GLU A 213 -25.36 -15.90 -0.35
N ALA A 214 -24.80 -17.07 -0.66
CA ALA A 214 -24.56 -18.14 0.31
C ALA A 214 -23.48 -17.73 1.34
N GLY A 215 -22.37 -17.12 0.89
CA GLY A 215 -21.27 -16.68 1.76
C GLY A 215 -21.53 -15.37 2.54
N LEU A 216 -22.66 -14.69 2.28
CA LEU A 216 -23.02 -13.42 2.91
C LEU A 216 -23.30 -13.60 4.41
N LEU A 217 -22.65 -12.81 5.25
CA LEU A 217 -22.89 -12.68 6.68
C LEU A 217 -23.68 -11.39 6.94
N THR A 218 -24.99 -11.53 7.11
CA THR A 218 -25.88 -10.45 7.54
C THR A 218 -25.81 -10.33 9.06
N ILE A 219 -25.43 -9.15 9.55
CA ILE A 219 -25.20 -8.90 10.99
C ILE A 219 -26.26 -7.93 11.50
N GLY A 220 -27.01 -8.35 12.51
CA GLY A 220 -27.91 -7.49 13.27
C GLY A 220 -27.19 -6.82 14.43
N LEU A 221 -27.33 -5.49 14.56
CA LEU A 221 -26.80 -4.76 15.70
C LEU A 221 -27.86 -4.64 16.80
N MET A 222 -27.58 -5.16 18.00
CA MET A 222 -28.43 -4.94 19.17
C MET A 222 -27.98 -3.70 19.96
N SER A 223 -28.88 -3.15 20.78
CA SER A 223 -28.51 -2.12 21.75
C SER A 223 -27.41 -2.61 22.68
N PHE A 224 -26.32 -1.85 22.74
CA PHE A 224 -25.21 -2.16 23.64
C PHE A 224 -25.54 -1.78 25.09
N GLU A 225 -25.09 -2.62 26.00
CA GLU A 225 -25.26 -2.41 27.44
C GLU A 225 -24.20 -1.45 27.99
N ASN A 226 -24.54 -0.81 29.11
CA ASN A 226 -23.62 0.03 29.86
C ASN A 226 -23.63 -0.35 31.34
N ALA A 227 -22.54 -0.94 31.81
CA ALA A 227 -22.32 -1.30 33.22
C ALA A 227 -21.66 -0.17 34.04
N THR A 228 -21.54 1.03 33.46
CA THR A 228 -20.86 2.17 34.06
C THR A 228 -21.82 3.32 34.37
N ASN A 229 -21.36 4.29 35.16
CA ASN A 229 -22.12 5.51 35.43
C ASN A 229 -21.98 6.58 34.31
N GLN A 230 -21.19 6.31 33.27
CA GLN A 230 -20.95 7.25 32.18
C GLN A 230 -21.99 7.05 31.07
N LYS A 231 -22.96 7.97 30.97
CA LYS A 231 -24.02 7.91 29.96
C LYS A 231 -23.48 8.03 28.54
N GLY A 232 -24.03 7.23 27.62
CA GLY A 232 -23.86 7.38 26.17
C GLY A 232 -22.57 6.80 25.58
N GLY A 233 -21.68 6.21 26.40
CA GLY A 233 -20.44 5.61 25.88
C GLY A 233 -20.70 4.38 25.00
N GLU A 234 -21.64 3.53 25.41
CA GLU A 234 -22.14 2.40 24.65
C GLU A 234 -22.76 2.82 23.31
N ALA A 235 -23.55 3.89 23.32
CA ALA A 235 -24.17 4.46 22.13
C ALA A 235 -23.13 5.04 21.17
N SER A 236 -22.09 5.72 21.70
CA SER A 236 -20.97 6.20 20.89
C SER A 236 -20.21 5.06 20.21
N VAL A 237 -19.91 3.96 20.93
CA VAL A 237 -19.27 2.78 20.33
C VAL A 237 -20.16 2.18 19.24
N SER A 238 -21.46 2.00 19.50
CA SER A 238 -22.45 1.50 18.53
C SER A 238 -22.50 2.35 17.25
N ALA A 239 -22.52 3.67 17.38
CA ALA A 239 -22.52 4.59 16.24
C ALA A 239 -21.23 4.49 15.41
N HIS A 240 -20.07 4.45 16.07
CA HIS A 240 -18.78 4.29 15.38
C HIS A 240 -18.66 2.94 14.68
N ILE A 241 -19.19 1.85 15.26
CA ILE A 241 -19.23 0.54 14.58
C ILE A 241 -20.13 0.61 13.35
N SER A 242 -21.31 1.20 13.47
CA SER A 242 -22.27 1.32 12.37
C SER A 242 -21.65 2.09 11.19
N ASP A 243 -21.02 3.23 11.46
CA ASP A 243 -20.32 4.02 10.44
C ASP A 243 -19.20 3.24 9.73
N LYS A 244 -18.40 2.49 10.50
CA LYS A 244 -17.27 1.71 9.95
C LYS A 244 -17.73 0.49 9.17
N MET A 245 -18.76 -0.21 9.65
CA MET A 245 -19.32 -1.39 8.99
C MET A 245 -20.01 -1.02 7.67
N ILE A 246 -20.70 0.12 7.59
CA ILE A 246 -21.29 0.62 6.33
C ILE A 246 -20.20 0.99 5.31
N LYS A 247 -19.07 1.53 5.79
CA LYS A 247 -17.91 1.89 4.95
C LYS A 247 -16.99 0.70 4.64
N LEU A 248 -17.31 -0.49 5.12
CA LEU A 248 -16.48 -1.66 4.95
C LEU A 248 -16.56 -2.16 3.50
N ASN A 249 -15.42 -2.23 2.83
CA ASN A 249 -15.33 -2.79 1.48
C ASN A 249 -15.20 -4.32 1.53
N ASN A 250 -16.24 -5.00 2.03
CA ASN A 250 -16.30 -6.46 2.08
C ASN A 250 -17.64 -6.94 1.51
N PRO A 251 -17.65 -7.68 0.38
CA PRO A 251 -18.89 -8.11 -0.28
C PRO A 251 -19.69 -9.11 0.56
N PHE A 252 -19.08 -9.77 1.55
CA PHE A 252 -19.70 -10.79 2.39
C PHE A 252 -20.23 -10.26 3.71
N ILE A 253 -20.20 -8.96 3.96
CA ILE A 253 -20.66 -8.40 5.24
C ILE A 253 -21.72 -7.34 4.97
N LYS A 254 -22.89 -7.52 5.59
CA LYS A 254 -23.98 -6.56 5.50
C LYS A 254 -24.53 -6.26 6.88
N LEU A 255 -24.49 -4.99 7.27
CA LEU A 255 -25.09 -4.52 8.51
C LEU A 255 -26.60 -4.29 8.34
N VAL A 256 -27.38 -4.74 9.31
CA VAL A 256 -28.82 -4.45 9.43
C VAL A 256 -29.04 -3.76 10.78
N ASP A 257 -29.43 -2.49 10.74
CA ASP A 257 -29.76 -1.72 11.95
C ASP A 257 -31.16 -2.11 12.45
N ARG A 258 -31.25 -2.52 13.73
CA ARG A 258 -32.49 -2.95 14.40
C ARG A 258 -32.82 -2.14 15.66
N THR A 259 -32.11 -1.05 15.90
CA THR A 259 -32.30 -0.21 17.10
C THR A 259 -33.74 0.30 17.29
N HIS A 260 -34.57 0.29 16.24
CA HIS A 260 -35.97 0.72 16.26
C HIS A 260 -37.01 -0.43 16.17
N THR A 261 -36.61 -1.69 16.07
CA THR A 261 -37.52 -2.86 16.01
C THR A 261 -37.75 -3.50 17.39
N GLN A 262 -37.31 -2.81 18.44
CA GLN A 262 -37.08 -3.29 19.80
C GLN A 262 -38.35 -3.79 20.54
N THR A 263 -39.53 -3.29 20.19
CA THR A 263 -40.78 -3.62 20.88
C THR A 263 -41.24 -5.05 20.64
N LEU A 264 -41.07 -5.59 19.44
CA LEU A 264 -41.38 -6.99 19.12
C LEU A 264 -40.34 -7.96 19.69
N ILE A 265 -39.06 -7.53 19.68
CA ILE A 265 -37.92 -8.33 20.13
C ILE A 265 -37.95 -8.52 21.64
N ASN A 266 -38.24 -7.46 22.41
CA ASN A 266 -38.22 -7.51 23.87
C ASN A 266 -39.37 -8.35 24.45
N GLU A 267 -40.58 -8.34 23.87
CA GLU A 267 -41.71 -9.16 24.36
C GLU A 267 -41.48 -10.66 24.15
N GLN A 268 -40.86 -11.05 23.03
CA GLN A 268 -40.57 -12.46 22.76
C GLN A 268 -39.30 -12.95 23.48
N ILE A 269 -38.28 -12.11 23.65
CA ILE A 269 -37.12 -12.41 24.51
C ILE A 269 -37.56 -12.54 25.99
N MET A 270 -38.44 -11.67 26.48
CA MET A 270 -38.94 -11.72 27.86
C MET A 270 -39.95 -12.86 28.12
N GLY A 271 -40.75 -13.24 27.12
CA GLY A 271 -41.60 -14.44 27.21
C GLY A 271 -40.80 -15.76 27.34
N LEU A 272 -39.53 -15.74 26.93
CA LEU A 272 -38.61 -16.88 26.96
C LEU A 272 -37.62 -16.83 28.15
N SER A 273 -37.47 -15.70 28.84
CA SER A 273 -36.52 -15.53 29.96
C SER A 273 -37.01 -16.10 31.31
N GLY A 274 -37.96 -17.04 31.29
CA GLY A 274 -38.54 -17.65 32.48
C GLY A 274 -37.68 -18.73 33.15
N GLN A 275 -36.73 -19.35 32.44
CA GLN A 275 -35.80 -20.35 32.99
C GLN A 275 -34.44 -20.33 32.29
N THR A 276 -33.39 -20.49 33.07
CA THR A 276 -31.96 -20.42 32.73
C THR A 276 -31.46 -21.56 31.83
N THR A 277 -30.30 -21.31 31.20
CA THR A 277 -29.33 -22.20 30.52
C THR A 277 -29.41 -22.34 28.99
N ASP A 278 -28.43 -21.69 28.35
CA ASP A 278 -27.70 -22.04 27.13
C ASP A 278 -28.35 -22.16 25.75
N ASN A 279 -29.67 -21.98 25.56
CA ASN A 279 -30.29 -22.20 24.22
C ASN A 279 -31.19 -21.06 23.67
N THR A 280 -31.14 -19.85 24.23
CA THR A 280 -32.08 -18.76 23.87
C THR A 280 -31.74 -18.01 22.57
N ALA A 281 -30.54 -18.17 22.01
CA ALA A 281 -30.13 -17.50 20.77
C ALA A 281 -30.63 -18.21 19.50
N VAL A 282 -30.97 -19.50 19.59
CA VAL A 282 -31.24 -20.40 18.44
C VAL A 282 -32.59 -20.12 17.77
N ASN A 283 -33.61 -19.68 18.52
CA ASN A 283 -34.97 -19.46 17.96
C ASN A 283 -35.24 -18.00 17.55
N ALA A 284 -34.28 -17.10 17.73
CA ALA A 284 -34.38 -15.70 17.31
C ALA A 284 -33.89 -15.46 15.87
N GLY A 285 -33.21 -16.44 15.26
CA GLY A 285 -32.68 -16.33 13.89
C GLY A 285 -33.73 -16.46 12.79
N GLU A 286 -34.71 -17.34 12.98
CA GLU A 286 -35.67 -17.73 11.93
C GLU A 286 -36.61 -16.58 11.49
N LEU A 287 -36.75 -15.52 12.31
CA LEU A 287 -37.73 -14.46 12.05
C LEU A 287 -37.17 -13.14 11.50
N ILE A 288 -35.84 -12.88 11.50
CA ILE A 288 -35.34 -11.57 11.05
C ILE A 288 -34.18 -11.54 10.02
N GLY A 289 -33.84 -12.69 9.41
CA GLY A 289 -33.02 -12.72 8.17
C GLY A 289 -31.58 -12.19 8.31
N VAL A 290 -31.08 -12.12 9.54
CA VAL A 290 -29.64 -11.95 9.84
C VAL A 290 -29.08 -13.32 10.19
N LYS A 291 -27.82 -13.57 9.84
CA LYS A 291 -27.09 -14.81 10.19
C LYS A 291 -26.32 -14.69 11.51
N ALA A 292 -26.03 -13.47 11.95
CA ALA A 292 -25.38 -13.22 13.23
C ALA A 292 -25.90 -11.97 13.93
N ILE A 293 -25.76 -11.94 15.25
CA ILE A 293 -26.11 -10.80 16.11
C ILE A 293 -24.84 -10.29 16.79
N LEU A 294 -24.62 -8.98 16.73
CA LEU A 294 -23.55 -8.29 17.45
C LEU A 294 -24.12 -7.65 18.72
N THR A 295 -23.62 -8.08 19.87
CA THR A 295 -23.89 -7.49 21.18
C THR A 295 -22.62 -6.88 21.76
N GLY A 296 -22.77 -5.94 22.69
CA GLY A 296 -21.66 -5.25 23.30
C GLY A 296 -22.01 -4.67 24.66
N LYS A 297 -20.98 -4.52 25.50
CA LYS A 297 -21.12 -4.03 26.86
C LYS A 297 -19.94 -3.13 27.22
N LEU A 298 -20.25 -1.89 27.59
CA LEU A 298 -19.29 -1.00 28.23
C LEU A 298 -19.10 -1.46 29.69
N ILE A 299 -18.00 -2.14 29.96
CA ILE A 299 -17.70 -2.75 31.26
C ILE A 299 -17.17 -1.70 32.24
N SER A 300 -16.21 -0.89 31.78
CA SER A 300 -15.53 0.06 32.65
C SER A 300 -15.27 1.38 31.93
N PHE A 301 -15.39 2.47 32.69
CA PHE A 301 -15.03 3.81 32.26
C PHE A 301 -14.39 4.52 33.45
N SER A 302 -13.11 4.83 33.35
CA SER A 302 -12.39 5.60 34.37
C SER A 302 -11.72 6.82 33.74
N LYS A 303 -11.77 7.93 34.47
CA LYS A 303 -11.17 9.20 34.08
C LYS A 303 -10.34 9.76 35.22
N THR A 304 -9.11 10.16 34.92
CA THR A 304 -8.22 10.84 35.87
C THR A 304 -7.87 12.21 35.30
N LYS A 305 -8.23 13.26 36.04
CA LYS A 305 -7.95 14.65 35.67
C LYS A 305 -6.90 15.22 36.62
N LYS A 306 -5.75 15.61 36.08
CA LYS A 306 -4.73 16.40 36.76
C LYS A 306 -4.82 17.82 36.19
N PRO A 307 -5.52 18.75 36.87
CA PRO A 307 -5.69 20.11 36.37
C PRO A 307 -4.32 20.77 36.18
N ILE A 308 -4.24 21.71 35.24
CA ILE A 308 -2.99 22.41 34.94
C ILE A 308 -2.55 23.18 36.18
N LYS A 309 -1.44 22.75 36.77
CA LYS A 309 -0.80 23.42 37.89
C LYS A 309 0.26 24.37 37.38
N LYS A 310 0.34 25.54 37.99
CA LYS A 310 1.36 26.55 37.75
C LYS A 310 2.47 26.41 38.79
N GLU A 311 3.71 26.34 38.35
CA GLU A 311 4.89 26.40 39.20
C GLU A 311 5.78 27.56 38.76
N VAL A 312 6.21 28.39 39.72
CA VAL A 312 7.11 29.51 39.44
C VAL A 312 8.54 29.00 39.52
N LYS A 313 9.27 29.10 38.40
CA LYS A 313 10.68 28.74 38.29
C LYS A 313 11.56 29.98 38.21
N LYS A 314 12.78 29.83 38.70
CA LYS A 314 13.80 30.87 38.68
C LYS A 314 14.64 30.72 37.40
N ALA A 315 15.05 31.85 36.84
CA ALA A 315 15.92 31.91 35.68
C ALA A 315 16.69 33.23 35.65
N TRP A 316 17.49 33.38 34.60
CA TRP A 316 18.22 34.59 34.29
C TRP A 316 17.87 35.06 32.87
N ILE A 317 17.88 36.36 32.63
CA ILE A 317 17.84 36.91 31.27
C ILE A 317 19.24 37.36 30.87
N GLU A 318 19.73 36.84 29.74
CA GLU A 318 21.03 37.16 29.17
C GLU A 318 20.91 38.38 28.24
N ARG A 319 21.62 39.46 28.56
CA ARG A 319 21.74 40.68 27.74
C ARG A 319 23.19 40.89 27.33
N LYS A 320 23.42 41.27 26.08
CA LYS A 320 24.75 41.63 25.59
C LYS A 320 24.95 43.13 25.73
N VAL A 321 25.91 43.54 26.55
CA VAL A 321 26.26 44.95 26.76
C VAL A 321 27.62 45.21 26.14
N LYS A 322 27.72 46.29 25.36
CA LYS A 322 28.99 46.73 24.76
C LYS A 322 29.78 47.51 25.80
N LYS A 323 30.94 47.00 26.21
CA LYS A 323 31.86 47.67 27.13
C LYS A 323 33.14 48.09 26.40
N TYR A 324 33.76 49.15 26.88
CA TYR A 324 35.03 49.65 26.38
C TYR A 324 36.14 49.19 27.32
N ASN A 325 37.21 48.60 26.78
CA ASN A 325 38.38 48.26 27.57
C ASN A 325 39.43 49.39 27.40
N PRO A 326 39.75 50.15 28.46
CA PRO A 326 40.73 51.23 28.40
C PRO A 326 42.14 50.74 28.02
N ASP A 327 42.51 49.51 28.41
CA ASP A 327 43.87 48.98 28.25
C ASP A 327 44.16 48.45 26.85
N THR A 328 43.11 48.15 26.07
CA THR A 328 43.24 47.57 24.71
C THR A 328 42.59 48.43 23.63
N GLU A 329 42.06 49.60 24.01
CA GLU A 329 41.34 50.57 23.18
C GLU A 329 40.26 49.96 22.26
N LYS A 330 39.68 48.82 22.67
CA LYS A 330 38.71 48.06 21.90
C LYS A 330 37.42 47.86 22.66
N HIS A 331 36.32 47.88 21.90
CA HIS A 331 35.03 47.47 22.42
C HIS A 331 34.91 45.94 22.44
N TYR A 332 34.38 45.41 23.53
CA TYR A 332 34.01 44.01 23.66
C TYR A 332 32.56 43.88 24.15
N PHE A 333 31.94 42.75 23.86
CA PHE A 333 30.61 42.44 24.37
C PHE A 333 30.74 41.58 25.62
N GLU A 334 30.09 42.00 26.69
CA GLU A 334 29.95 41.21 27.91
C GLU A 334 28.51 40.77 28.08
N ASN A 335 28.29 39.54 28.53
CA ASN A 335 26.97 39.02 28.84
C ASN A 335 26.62 39.41 30.29
N GLU A 336 25.63 40.29 30.43
CA GLU A 336 25.03 40.62 31.70
C GLU A 336 23.80 39.74 31.95
N TYR A 337 23.62 39.31 33.20
CA TYR A 337 22.54 38.42 33.61
C TYR A 337 21.67 39.10 34.67
N GLU A 338 20.38 39.21 34.41
CA GLU A 338 19.40 39.75 35.35
C GLU A 338 18.48 38.63 35.86
N LYS A 339 18.16 38.66 37.16
CA LYS A 339 17.33 37.63 37.82
C LYS A 339 15.88 37.79 37.39
N ILE A 340 15.29 36.72 36.87
CA ILE A 340 13.88 36.69 36.48
C ILE A 340 13.20 35.43 37.01
N THR A 341 11.87 35.41 36.89
CA THR A 341 11.08 34.20 37.03
C THR A 341 10.33 33.92 35.72
N TYR A 342 9.99 32.66 35.53
CA TYR A 342 9.07 32.20 34.51
C TYR A 342 8.14 31.16 35.13
N ASN A 343 7.04 30.87 34.47
CA ASN A 343 6.05 29.91 34.95
C ASN A 343 6.15 28.64 34.12
N GLU A 344 6.25 27.50 34.78
CA GLU A 344 6.01 26.20 34.16
C GLU A 344 4.59 25.74 34.49
N PHE A 345 3.97 25.07 33.54
CA PHE A 345 2.63 24.53 33.64
C PHE A 345 2.66 23.06 33.30
N TYR A 346 2.07 22.23 34.17
CA TYR A 346 1.94 20.80 33.94
C TYR A 346 0.52 20.33 34.28
N GLY A 347 -0.01 19.43 33.46
CA GLY A 347 -1.31 18.83 33.67
C GLY A 347 -1.51 17.63 32.76
N SER A 348 -2.48 16.78 33.09
CA SER A 348 -2.84 15.65 32.24
C SER A 348 -4.29 15.24 32.38
N ASN A 349 -4.87 14.72 31.31
CA ASN A 349 -6.14 14.03 31.31
C ASN A 349 -5.92 12.62 30.82
N GLU A 350 -6.49 11.65 31.53
CA GLU A 350 -6.30 10.23 31.27
C GLU A 350 -7.67 9.55 31.26
N VAL A 351 -7.89 8.66 30.29
CA VAL A 351 -9.12 7.87 30.15
C VAL A 351 -8.74 6.42 29.90
N ASN A 352 -9.37 5.51 30.63
CA ASN A 352 -9.31 4.06 30.41
C ASN A 352 -10.72 3.51 30.25
N ILE A 353 -10.94 2.73 29.19
CA ILE A 353 -12.23 2.13 28.84
C ILE A 353 -12.03 0.64 28.56
N SER A 354 -12.91 -0.17 29.14
CA SER A 354 -13.04 -1.60 28.84
C SER A 354 -14.37 -1.84 28.15
N PHE A 355 -14.34 -2.47 26.98
CA PHE A 355 -15.53 -2.81 26.21
C PHE A 355 -15.49 -4.28 25.77
N GLN A 356 -16.54 -5.02 26.07
CA GLN A 356 -16.71 -6.40 25.63
C GLN A 356 -17.68 -6.45 24.46
N TYR A 357 -17.42 -7.33 23.50
CA TYR A 357 -18.36 -7.60 22.42
C TYR A 357 -18.45 -9.10 22.15
N GLN A 358 -19.58 -9.52 21.59
CA GLN A 358 -19.81 -10.88 21.13
C GLN A 358 -20.56 -10.87 19.80
N LEU A 359 -20.13 -11.71 18.87
CA LEU A 359 -20.85 -12.03 17.64
C LEU A 359 -21.42 -13.44 17.78
N ILE A 360 -22.74 -13.58 17.70
CA ILE A 360 -23.44 -14.84 18.00
C ILE A 360 -24.17 -15.30 16.73
N SER A 361 -23.99 -16.57 16.36
CA SER A 361 -24.72 -17.22 15.26
C SER A 361 -26.21 -17.28 15.61
N THR A 362 -27.06 -16.82 14.70
CA THR A 362 -28.51 -16.91 14.93
C THR A 362 -29.08 -18.28 14.63
N GLU A 363 -28.33 -19.12 13.90
CA GLU A 363 -28.73 -20.47 13.53
C GLU A 363 -28.35 -21.47 14.61
N SER A 364 -27.11 -21.42 15.10
CA SER A 364 -26.59 -22.37 16.09
C SER A 364 -26.58 -21.83 17.53
N GLY A 365 -26.73 -20.52 17.72
CA GLY A 365 -26.54 -19.87 19.03
C GLY A 365 -25.08 -19.78 19.48
N GLU A 366 -24.13 -20.26 18.68
CA GLU A 366 -22.71 -20.29 19.03
C GLU A 366 -22.07 -18.90 18.99
N ILE A 367 -21.10 -18.66 19.88
CA ILE A 367 -20.28 -17.44 19.86
C ILE A 367 -19.25 -17.57 18.75
N LEU A 368 -19.43 -16.82 17.67
CA LEU A 368 -18.53 -16.77 16.51
C LEU A 368 -17.27 -15.95 16.80
N LEU A 369 -17.42 -14.85 17.55
CA LEU A 369 -16.32 -13.98 17.98
C LEU A 369 -16.63 -13.40 19.36
N THR A 370 -15.61 -13.22 20.19
CA THR A 370 -15.72 -12.50 21.46
C THR A 370 -14.35 -11.94 21.85
N ASP A 371 -14.33 -10.73 22.41
CA ASP A 371 -13.13 -10.15 23.01
C ASP A 371 -13.49 -9.08 24.05
N ILE A 372 -12.54 -8.76 24.92
CA ILE A 372 -12.59 -7.64 25.86
C ILE A 372 -11.48 -6.65 25.50
N ILE A 373 -11.87 -5.56 24.86
CA ILE A 373 -10.96 -4.51 24.43
C ILE A 373 -10.74 -3.52 25.58
N ASN A 374 -9.50 -3.43 26.04
CA ASN A 374 -9.07 -2.48 27.07
C ASN A 374 -8.16 -1.43 26.43
N LEU A 375 -8.57 -0.15 26.45
CA LEU A 375 -7.82 0.95 25.86
C LEU A 375 -7.61 2.09 26.85
N TYR A 376 -6.39 2.61 26.85
CA TYR A 376 -5.97 3.76 27.64
C TYR A 376 -5.43 4.86 26.73
N LYS A 377 -5.84 6.10 26.96
CA LYS A 377 -5.22 7.29 26.37
C LYS A 377 -4.96 8.35 27.42
N LYS A 378 -3.83 9.04 27.26
CA LYS A 378 -3.41 10.17 28.07
C LYS A 378 -3.04 11.33 27.16
N ASP A 379 -3.54 12.51 27.52
CA ASP A 379 -3.05 13.78 27.00
C ASP A 379 -2.37 14.54 28.13
N GLU A 380 -1.17 15.06 27.88
CA GLU A 380 -0.39 15.79 28.85
C GLU A 380 0.16 17.08 28.26
N VAL A 381 0.19 18.13 29.07
CA VAL A 381 0.83 19.40 28.74
C VAL A 381 1.97 19.65 29.70
N TYR A 382 3.09 20.10 29.14
CA TYR A 382 4.20 20.64 29.90
C TYR A 382 4.80 21.80 29.12
N PHE A 383 4.55 23.04 29.57
CA PHE A 383 4.96 24.24 28.85
C PHE A 383 5.39 25.36 29.79
N ALA A 384 6.10 26.33 29.24
CA ALA A 384 6.57 27.50 29.98
C ALA A 384 5.99 28.80 29.42
N THR A 385 5.72 29.78 30.29
CA THR A 385 5.38 31.15 29.90
C THR A 385 6.21 32.17 30.69
N SER A 386 6.51 33.29 30.04
CA SER A 386 7.27 34.38 30.65
C SER A 386 6.86 35.70 30.02
N ASN A 387 6.96 36.78 30.79
CA ASN A 387 6.77 38.14 30.29
C ASN A 387 8.02 38.65 29.54
N TYR A 388 9.11 37.87 29.54
CA TYR A 388 10.36 38.18 28.86
C TYR A 388 10.51 37.39 27.57
N ASN A 389 11.36 37.89 26.65
CA ASN A 389 11.69 37.16 25.43
C ASN A 389 12.42 35.84 25.77
N TYR A 390 11.72 34.72 25.58
CA TYR A 390 12.21 33.39 25.94
C TYR A 390 13.53 32.99 25.27
N ARG A 391 13.90 33.62 24.14
CA ARG A 391 15.17 33.35 23.46
C ARG A 391 16.39 33.74 24.29
N ASN A 392 16.19 34.71 25.19
CA ASN A 392 17.22 35.29 26.06
C ASN A 392 17.16 34.73 27.48
N ILE A 393 16.20 33.84 27.76
CA ILE A 393 16.08 33.20 29.08
C ILE A 393 17.07 32.06 29.19
N VAL A 394 17.78 32.04 30.32
CA VAL A 394 18.80 31.07 30.67
C VAL A 394 18.40 30.36 31.97
N PRO A 395 18.35 29.02 32.00
CA PRO A 395 18.02 28.28 33.21
C PRO A 395 19.06 28.55 34.30
N GLY A 396 18.62 28.53 35.56
CA GLY A 396 19.51 28.73 36.70
C GLY A 396 18.75 28.91 37.99
N TYR A 397 19.49 29.06 39.07
CA TYR A 397 18.95 29.25 40.40
C TYR A 397 19.49 30.54 41.01
N TRP A 398 18.65 31.22 41.77
CA TRP A 398 19.08 32.31 42.64
C TRP A 398 18.35 32.26 43.98
N ARG A 399 18.98 32.68 45.08
CA ARG A 399 18.34 32.64 46.41
C ARG A 399 17.41 33.82 46.62
N TRP A 400 17.93 35.03 46.43
CA TRP A 400 17.22 36.29 46.65
C TRP A 400 17.12 37.10 45.34
N PRO A 401 16.00 37.80 45.08
CA PRO A 401 15.83 38.57 43.85
C PRO A 401 16.73 39.82 43.82
N ASN A 402 16.92 40.48 44.97
CA ASN A 402 17.57 41.80 45.05
C ASN A 402 18.97 41.78 45.70
N LYS A 403 19.51 40.60 46.02
CA LYS A 403 20.83 40.44 46.66
C LYS A 403 21.64 39.38 45.94
N LYS A 404 22.95 39.60 45.79
CA LYS A 404 23.87 38.56 45.32
C LYS A 404 24.08 37.55 46.46
N ASP A 405 24.03 36.26 46.14
CA ASP A 405 24.24 35.17 47.09
C ASP A 405 25.22 34.17 46.46
N SER A 406 26.07 33.54 47.27
CA SER A 406 27.05 32.55 46.78
C SER A 406 26.40 31.30 46.19
N SER A 407 25.13 31.04 46.52
CA SER A 407 24.35 29.93 45.95
C SER A 407 23.72 30.22 44.58
N ASP A 408 23.82 31.46 44.09
CA ASP A 408 23.32 31.85 42.76
C ASP A 408 24.11 31.13 41.66
N LYS A 409 23.42 30.40 40.79
CA LYS A 409 24.01 29.62 39.70
C LYS A 409 23.31 29.90 38.38
N ILE A 410 24.09 30.21 37.36
CA ILE A 410 23.61 30.35 35.98
C ILE A 410 23.98 29.07 35.24
N ASN A 411 22.99 28.38 34.66
CA ASN A 411 23.28 27.20 33.86
C ASN A 411 23.62 27.60 32.42
N LYS A 412 24.91 27.44 32.07
CA LYS A 412 25.43 27.75 30.73
C LYS A 412 25.32 26.56 29.76
N SER A 413 24.81 25.42 30.21
CA SER A 413 24.64 24.23 29.37
C SER A 413 23.73 24.52 28.18
N ILE A 414 24.24 24.23 26.98
CA ILE A 414 23.50 24.41 25.72
C ILE A 414 22.28 23.48 25.69
N LEU A 415 22.42 22.26 26.22
CA LEU A 415 21.35 21.26 26.28
C LEU A 415 20.17 21.77 27.13
N GLU A 416 20.45 22.29 28.33
CA GLU A 416 19.40 22.80 29.22
C GLU A 416 18.77 24.11 28.70
N LYS A 417 19.57 24.99 28.10
CA LYS A 417 19.05 26.18 27.40
C LYS A 417 18.07 25.78 26.30
N ASN A 418 18.40 24.75 25.52
CA ASN A 418 17.54 24.27 24.44
C ASN A 418 16.29 23.56 24.98
N ALA A 419 16.42 22.76 26.04
CA ALA A 419 15.28 22.11 26.70
C ALA A 419 14.28 23.15 27.22
N LEU A 420 14.75 24.20 27.91
CA LEU A 420 13.90 25.28 28.38
C LEU A 420 13.23 26.03 27.22
N LYS A 421 13.98 26.37 26.16
CA LYS A 421 13.41 27.02 24.96
C LYS A 421 12.33 26.17 24.28
N LYS A 422 12.45 24.85 24.33
CA LYS A 422 11.42 23.92 23.82
C LYS A 422 10.13 24.04 24.62
N LEU A 423 10.20 24.16 25.96
CA LEU A 423 9.01 24.32 26.81
C LEU A 423 8.17 25.54 26.45
N PHE A 424 8.79 26.66 26.05
CA PHE A 424 8.07 27.86 25.61
C PHE A 424 7.32 27.69 24.27
N ARG A 425 7.57 26.58 23.55
CA ARG A 425 6.94 26.26 22.26
C ARG A 425 5.98 25.08 22.34
N ASN A 426 5.88 24.41 23.48
CA ASN A 426 5.00 23.26 23.65
C ASN A 426 3.52 23.67 23.61
N ASN A 427 2.66 22.73 23.22
CA ASN A 427 1.21 22.92 23.25
C ASN A 427 0.73 23.21 24.68
N GLN A 428 -0.16 24.19 24.81
CA GLN A 428 -0.66 24.69 26.10
C GLN A 428 -2.05 24.13 26.43
N ASN A 429 -2.73 23.53 25.45
CA ASN A 429 -4.11 23.09 25.57
C ASN A 429 -4.17 21.59 25.85
N LEU A 430 -4.79 21.23 26.98
CA LEU A 430 -5.17 19.84 27.28
C LEU A 430 -6.45 19.47 26.53
N LYS A 431 -6.45 18.32 25.86
CA LYS A 431 -7.65 17.71 25.29
C LYS A 431 -8.68 17.44 26.39
N PRO A 432 -9.97 17.78 26.19
CA PRO A 432 -11.03 17.41 27.10
C PRO A 432 -11.17 15.88 27.22
N VAL A 433 -11.57 15.41 28.41
CA VAL A 433 -11.83 13.98 28.65
C VAL A 433 -12.85 13.39 27.67
N THR A 434 -13.85 14.18 27.24
CA THR A 434 -14.85 13.75 26.25
C THR A 434 -14.23 13.46 24.89
N GLN A 435 -13.29 14.29 24.44
CA GLN A 435 -12.57 14.09 23.18
C GLN A 435 -11.67 12.85 23.27
N ILE A 436 -10.94 12.68 24.37
CA ILE A 436 -10.09 11.50 24.58
C ILE A 436 -10.95 10.22 24.62
N ALA A 437 -12.10 10.26 25.29
CA ALA A 437 -13.04 9.13 25.34
C ALA A 437 -13.60 8.77 23.96
N ASP A 438 -14.03 9.76 23.16
CA ASP A 438 -14.52 9.52 21.80
C ASP A 438 -13.45 8.92 20.88
N GLU A 439 -12.21 9.41 21.00
CA GLU A 439 -11.07 8.82 20.30
C GLU A 439 -10.84 7.34 20.70
N ILE A 440 -11.13 6.95 21.95
CA ILE A 440 -11.07 5.55 22.39
C ILE A 440 -12.26 4.76 21.85
N TYR A 441 -13.49 5.28 21.87
CA TYR A 441 -14.66 4.61 21.32
C TYR A 441 -14.49 4.30 19.83
N ASN A 442 -13.94 5.24 19.07
CA ASN A 442 -13.61 5.05 17.66
C ASN A 442 -12.54 3.95 17.46
N ASP A 443 -11.54 3.87 18.34
CA ASP A 443 -10.50 2.83 18.28
C ASP A 443 -11.05 1.44 18.66
N ILE A 444 -11.97 1.37 19.64
CA ILE A 444 -12.71 0.13 19.97
C ILE A 444 -13.51 -0.33 18.75
N ALA A 445 -14.33 0.55 18.19
CA ALA A 445 -15.13 0.25 17.01
C ALA A 445 -14.28 -0.21 15.82
N LYS A 446 -13.08 0.38 15.64
CA LYS A 446 -12.12 -0.05 14.62
C LYS A 446 -11.64 -1.49 14.83
N ARG A 447 -11.30 -1.87 16.06
CA ARG A 447 -10.89 -3.25 16.39
C ARG A 447 -12.02 -4.23 16.12
N ILE A 448 -13.22 -3.96 16.65
CA ILE A 448 -14.39 -4.84 16.45
C ILE A 448 -14.71 -5.01 14.97
N THR A 449 -14.74 -3.92 14.20
CA THR A 449 -14.99 -3.96 12.75
C THR A 449 -13.91 -4.79 12.03
N GLN A 450 -12.65 -4.66 12.46
CA GLN A 450 -11.56 -5.43 11.87
C GLN A 450 -11.69 -6.92 12.17
N ASP A 451 -12.01 -7.28 13.41
CA ASP A 451 -12.20 -8.67 13.82
C ASP A 451 -13.33 -9.32 13.00
N ILE A 452 -14.47 -8.64 12.88
CA ILE A 452 -15.60 -9.05 12.04
C ILE A 452 -15.19 -9.14 10.56
N ASN A 453 -14.43 -8.17 10.05
CA ASN A 453 -13.97 -8.19 8.65
C ASN A 453 -13.04 -9.36 8.34
N THR A 454 -12.22 -9.77 9.29
CA THR A 454 -11.28 -10.89 9.13
C THR A 454 -11.90 -12.25 9.44
N TYR A 455 -13.10 -12.27 10.02
CA TYR A 455 -13.83 -13.50 10.29
C TYR A 455 -14.10 -14.24 8.98
N ASN A 456 -13.55 -15.45 8.87
CA ASN A 456 -13.80 -16.34 7.76
C ASN A 456 -14.36 -17.66 8.30
N PRO A 457 -15.64 -17.99 8.04
CA PRO A 457 -16.24 -19.25 8.49
C PRO A 457 -15.66 -20.48 7.78
N GLU A 458 -14.85 -20.31 6.73
CA GLU A 458 -14.29 -21.39 5.91
C GLU A 458 -12.85 -21.80 6.29
N LYS A 459 -12.27 -21.13 7.30
CA LYS A 459 -10.98 -21.51 7.89
C LYS A 459 -11.21 -22.42 9.08
#